data_AF-A0A8J8FK84-F1
#
_entry.id   AF-A0A8J8FK84-F1
#
_cell.length_a   1.000
_cell.length_b   1.000
_cell.length_c   1.000
_cell.angle_alpha   90.00
_cell.angle_beta   90.00
_cell.angle_gamma   90.00
#
_symmetry.space_group_name_H-M   'P 1'
#
loop_
_entity.id
_entity.type
_entity.pdbx_description
1 polymer ?
#
loop_
_entity_poly.entity_id
_entity_poly.type
_entity_poly.pdbx_seq_one_letter_code
_entity_poly.pdbx_strand_id
1 'polypeptide(L)'
;MNEAYFLTVGMLTIHESVITTWGVMLFIISLVWLATRQIKMLPSGVQTVIEAIFETIEQAILEVAPEHGRLIMPFIATLWVFLVITNLVGLIPWLHSPTGDLSVTSALAILVFLSVHWFG
;
A
#
# COMPACT_ATOMS: atom_id res chain seq x y z
N MET A 1 21.94 8.10 -11.05
CA MET A 1 21.81 7.22 -12.22
C MET A 1 22.73 6.02 -12.03
N ASN A 2 22.47 5.20 -11.01
CA ASN A 2 23.15 3.92 -10.81
C ASN A 2 22.03 2.88 -10.78
N GLU A 3 21.78 2.21 -11.91
CA GLU A 3 20.96 1.01 -11.90
C GLU A 3 21.80 -0.12 -11.31
N ALA A 4 21.73 -0.28 -9.98
CA ALA A 4 22.40 -1.39 -9.31
C ALA A 4 21.60 -2.67 -9.59
N TYR A 5 22.02 -3.43 -10.60
CA TYR A 5 21.52 -4.78 -10.86
C TYR A 5 21.98 -5.69 -9.71
N PHE A 6 21.04 -6.28 -8.98
CA PHE A 6 21.37 -7.05 -7.77
C PHE A 6 21.61 -8.53 -8.05
N LEU A 7 20.86 -9.12 -8.99
CA LEU A 7 20.98 -10.53 -9.36
C LEU A 7 20.43 -10.77 -10.77
N THR A 8 21.28 -11.29 -11.66
CA THR A 8 20.87 -11.78 -12.97
C THR A 8 20.77 -13.31 -12.89
N VAL A 9 19.56 -13.85 -12.93
CA VAL A 9 19.33 -15.31 -13.01
C VAL A 9 18.92 -15.62 -14.45
N GLY A 10 19.88 -16.02 -15.29
CA GLY A 10 19.63 -16.31 -16.70
C GLY A 10 19.21 -15.07 -17.49
N MET A 11 17.97 -15.01 -17.98
CA MET A 11 17.41 -13.87 -18.74
C MET A 11 16.60 -12.87 -17.88
N LEU A 12 16.45 -13.13 -16.58
CA LEU A 12 15.72 -12.26 -15.66
C LEU A 12 16.71 -11.42 -14.84
N THR A 13 16.73 -10.12 -15.10
CA THR A 13 17.49 -9.14 -14.32
C THR A 13 16.61 -8.60 -13.21
N ILE A 14 16.94 -8.90 -11.96
CA ILE A 14 16.21 -8.38 -10.80
C ILE A 14 16.78 -7.00 -10.46
N HIS A 15 15.94 -5.98 -10.66
CA HIS A 15 16.25 -4.61 -10.29
C HIS A 15 16.12 -4.40 -8.77
N GLU A 16 16.90 -3.48 -8.21
CA GLU A 16 16.83 -3.09 -6.80
C GLU A 16 15.41 -2.72 -6.36
N SER A 17 14.63 -2.09 -7.24
CA SER A 17 13.22 -1.74 -7.02
C SER A 17 12.32 -2.94 -6.74
N VAL A 18 12.64 -4.13 -7.26
CA VAL A 18 11.89 -5.35 -6.98
C VAL A 18 12.13 -5.81 -5.54
N ILE A 19 13.39 -5.76 -5.09
CA ILE A 19 13.77 -6.16 -3.74
C ILE A 19 13.20 -5.18 -2.70
N THR A 20 13.27 -3.88 -2.97
CA THR A 20 12.67 -2.87 -2.09
C THR A 20 11.15 -3.02 -2.03
N THR A 21 10.50 -3.30 -3.16
CA THR A 21 9.06 -3.57 -3.20
C THR A 21 8.69 -4.82 -2.38
N TRP A 22 9.47 -5.91 -2.49
CA TRP A 22 9.26 -7.11 -1.68
C TRP A 22 9.47 -6.85 -0.18
N GLY A 23 10.50 -6.08 0.18
CA GLY A 23 10.75 -5.66 1.55
C GLY A 23 9.60 -4.83 2.12
N VAL A 24 9.11 -3.85 1.34
CA VAL A 24 7.94 -3.04 1.72
C VAL A 24 6.69 -3.89 1.84
N MET A 25 6.43 -4.82 0.91
CA MET A 25 5.28 -5.73 1.00
C MET A 25 5.34 -6.59 2.26
N LEU A 26 6.49 -7.20 2.58
CA LEU A 26 6.67 -7.97 3.80
C LEU A 26 6.45 -7.11 5.05
N PHE A 27 6.96 -5.88 5.06
CA PHE A 27 6.75 -4.93 6.14
C PHE A 27 5.26 -4.60 6.33
N ILE A 28 4.55 -4.25 5.25
CA ILE A 28 3.11 -3.94 5.28
C ILE A 28 2.32 -5.15 5.78
N ILE A 29 2.57 -6.35 5.24
CA ILE A 29 1.89 -7.58 5.65
C ILE A 29 2.11 -7.84 7.15
N SER A 30 3.35 -7.69 7.63
CA SER A 30 3.67 -7.87 9.05
C SER A 30 2.96 -6.85 9.94
N LEU A 31 2.90 -5.59 9.53
CA LEU A 31 2.26 -4.51 10.28
C LEU A 31 0.74 -4.71 10.35
N VAL A 32 0.11 -5.04 9.22
CA VAL A 32 -1.32 -5.35 9.14
C VAL A 32 -1.64 -6.61 9.95
N TRP A 33 -0.82 -7.66 9.86
CA TRP A 33 -1.02 -8.88 10.64
C TRP A 33 -0.89 -8.60 12.15
N LEU A 34 0.13 -7.85 12.58
CA LEU A 34 0.28 -7.46 13.98
C LEU A 34 -0.90 -6.63 14.49
N ALA A 35 -1.40 -5.70 13.67
CA ALA A 35 -2.57 -4.88 13.97
C ALA A 35 -3.86 -5.70 14.09
N THR A 36 -4.02 -6.74 13.27
CA THR A 36 -5.26 -7.54 13.18
C THR A 36 -5.27 -8.82 14.02
N ARG A 37 -4.11 -9.32 14.47
CA ARG A 37 -4.02 -10.62 15.17
C ARG A 37 -4.68 -10.65 16.57
N GLN A 38 -4.91 -9.49 17.21
CA GLN A 38 -5.50 -9.41 18.55
C GLN A 38 -6.64 -8.39 18.63
N ILE A 39 -7.55 -8.41 17.65
CA ILE A 39 -8.77 -7.58 17.70
C ILE A 39 -9.63 -8.04 18.89
N LYS A 40 -9.92 -7.12 19.81
CA LYS A 40 -10.78 -7.37 20.98
C LYS A 40 -12.08 -6.59 20.84
N MET A 41 -13.16 -7.16 21.37
CA MET A 41 -14.48 -6.47 21.43
C MET A 41 -14.44 -5.19 22.28
N LEU A 42 -13.63 -5.18 23.35
CA LEU A 42 -13.25 -3.97 24.07
C LEU A 42 -11.88 -3.51 23.55
N PRO A 43 -11.82 -2.48 22.68
CA PRO A 43 -10.59 -2.11 22.01
C PRO A 43 -9.59 -1.52 23.01
N SER A 44 -8.31 -1.85 22.79
CA SER A 44 -7.21 -1.13 23.44
C SER A 44 -6.99 0.24 22.77
N GLY A 45 -6.30 1.18 23.42
CA GLY A 45 -6.09 2.53 22.86
C GLY A 45 -5.46 2.53 21.45
N VAL A 46 -4.55 1.59 21.17
CA VAL A 46 -3.94 1.44 19.82
C VAL A 46 -4.96 0.91 18.80
N GLN A 47 -5.80 -0.05 19.20
CA GLN A 47 -6.87 -0.57 18.34
C GLN A 47 -7.88 0.53 18.01
N THR A 48 -8.25 1.38 18.97
CA THR A 48 -9.15 2.52 18.74
C THR A 48 -8.60 3.50 17.71
N VAL A 49 -7.31 3.82 17.76
CA VAL A 49 -6.68 4.71 16.75
C VAL A 49 -6.70 4.06 15.36
N ILE A 50 -6.39 2.77 15.27
CA ILE A 50 -6.41 2.04 14.00
C ILE A 50 -7.83 1.98 13.44
N GLU A 51 -8.82 1.62 14.25
CA GLU A 51 -10.24 1.59 13.85
C GLU A 51 -10.72 2.97 13.37
N ALA A 52 -10.35 4.05 14.07
CA ALA A 52 -10.69 5.41 13.66
C ALA A 52 -10.09 5.79 12.30
N ILE A 53 -8.86 5.37 12.00
CA ILE A 53 -8.24 5.57 10.68
C ILE A 53 -9.02 4.80 9.60
N PHE A 54 -9.34 3.53 9.86
CA PHE A 54 -10.11 2.71 8.91
C PHE A 54 -11.51 3.28 8.67
N GLU A 55 -12.19 3.73 9.71
CA GLU A 55 -13.51 4.39 9.61
C GLU A 55 -13.43 5.69 8.80
N THR A 56 -12.37 6.48 9.00
CA THR A 56 -12.14 7.71 8.20
C THR A 56 -11.95 7.38 6.71
N ILE A 57 -11.19 6.32 6.40
CA ILE A 57 -10.99 5.85 5.02
C ILE A 57 -12.32 5.36 4.43
N GLU A 58 -13.09 4.57 5.18
CA GLU A 58 -14.39 4.07 4.74
C GLU A 58 -15.36 5.21 4.45
N GLN A 59 -15.46 6.21 5.33
CA GLN A 59 -16.32 7.38 5.12
C GLN A 59 -15.91 8.16 3.88
N ALA A 60 -14.61 8.44 3.69
CA ALA A 60 -14.13 9.13 2.50
C ALA A 60 -14.45 8.39 1.20
N ILE A 61 -14.42 7.05 1.21
CA ILE A 61 -14.78 6.23 0.05
C ILE A 61 -16.30 6.29 -0.20
N LEU A 62 -17.11 6.17 0.86
CA LEU A 62 -18.57 6.20 0.75
C LEU A 62 -19.10 7.57 0.33
N GLU A 63 -18.43 8.66 0.69
CA GLU A 63 -18.77 10.01 0.22
C GLU A 63 -18.61 10.16 -1.30
N VAL A 64 -17.57 9.56 -1.87
CA VAL A 64 -17.28 9.64 -3.32
C VAL A 64 -18.06 8.59 -4.11
N ALA A 65 -18.24 7.39 -3.56
CA ALA A 65 -18.88 6.26 -4.22
C ALA A 65 -19.92 5.61 -3.28
N PRO A 66 -21.08 6.23 -3.05
CA PRO A 66 -22.05 5.75 -2.06
C PRO A 66 -22.65 4.38 -2.40
N GLU A 67 -22.86 4.08 -3.69
CA GLU A 67 -23.47 2.82 -4.12
C GLU A 67 -22.47 1.65 -4.18
N HIS A 68 -21.21 1.92 -4.55
CA HIS A 68 -20.19 0.91 -4.80
C HIS A 68 -19.07 0.90 -3.74
N GLY A 69 -19.13 1.83 -2.77
CA GLY A 69 -18.06 2.08 -1.80
C GLY A 69 -17.63 0.84 -1.04
N ARG A 70 -18.59 0.00 -0.61
CA ARG A 70 -18.29 -1.28 0.06
C ARG A 70 -17.56 -2.28 -0.83
N LEU A 71 -17.83 -2.29 -2.14
CA LEU A 71 -17.18 -3.19 -3.09
C LEU A 71 -15.74 -2.76 -3.37
N ILE A 72 -15.51 -1.44 -3.51
CA ILE A 72 -14.19 -0.88 -3.81
C ILE A 72 -13.33 -0.63 -2.56
N MET A 73 -13.93 -0.69 -1.36
CA MET A 73 -13.25 -0.38 -0.10
C MET A 73 -11.97 -1.16 0.13
N PRO A 74 -11.91 -2.50 -0.04
CA PRO A 74 -10.66 -3.25 0.16
C PRO A 74 -9.53 -2.80 -0.77
N PHE A 75 -9.88 -2.43 -2.00
CA PHE A 75 -8.94 -1.98 -3.01
C PHE A 75 -8.40 -0.57 -2.72
N ILE A 76 -9.28 0.39 -2.43
CA ILE A 76 -8.86 1.76 -2.11
C ILE A 76 -8.11 1.80 -0.77
N ALA A 77 -8.58 1.07 0.25
CA ALA A 77 -7.91 1.02 1.55
C ALA A 77 -6.50 0.45 1.45
N THR A 78 -6.28 -0.61 0.66
CA THR A 78 -4.92 -1.17 0.46
C THR A 78 -4.00 -0.21 -0.28
N LEU A 79 -4.48 0.46 -1.33
CA LEU A 79 -3.72 1.52 -2.00
C LEU A 79 -3.36 2.65 -1.03
N TRP A 80 -4.29 3.08 -0.19
CA TRP A 80 -4.08 4.15 0.78
C TRP A 80 -3.00 3.79 1.80
N VAL A 81 -3.09 2.61 2.41
CA VAL A 81 -2.09 2.10 3.36
C VAL A 81 -0.72 1.97 2.70
N PHE A 82 -0.67 1.43 1.47
CA PHE A 82 0.58 1.31 0.70
C PHE A 82 1.22 2.68 0.45
N LEU A 83 0.45 3.66 -0.04
CA LEU A 83 0.95 5.00 -0.34
C LEU A 83 1.43 5.74 0.91
N VAL A 84 0.71 5.64 2.04
CA VAL A 84 1.12 6.26 3.30
C VAL A 84 2.43 5.66 3.78
N ILE A 85 2.54 4.34 3.84
CA ILE A 85 3.75 3.66 4.33
C ILE A 85 4.94 3.96 3.44
N THR A 86 4.79 3.86 2.12
CA THR A 86 5.91 4.14 1.18
C THR A 86 6.38 5.58 1.27
N ASN A 87 5.46 6.55 1.33
CA ASN A 87 5.82 7.96 1.48
C ASN A 87 6.51 8.23 2.82
N LEU A 88 6.11 7.57 3.92
CA LEU A 88 6.79 7.68 5.21
C LEU A 88 8.18 7.02 5.21
N VAL A 89 8.34 5.88 4.54
CA VAL A 89 9.65 5.22 4.35
C VAL A 89 10.65 6.15 3.65
N GLY A 90 10.19 6.96 2.70
CA GLY A 90 11.02 7.96 2.01
C GLY A 90 11.58 9.07 2.91
N LEU A 91 11.06 9.25 4.13
CA LEU A 91 11.58 10.22 5.10
C LEU A 91 12.78 9.67 5.89
N ILE A 92 12.99 8.35 5.89
CA ILE A 92 14.08 7.72 6.63
C ILE A 92 15.37 7.88 5.82
N PRO A 93 16.42 8.51 6.38
CA PRO A 93 17.72 8.56 5.73
C PRO A 93 18.17 7.14 5.39
N TRP A 94 18.70 6.94 4.17
CA TRP A 94 19.16 5.65 3.61
C TRP A 94 18.11 4.76 2.94
N LEU A 95 16.80 5.03 3.06
CA LEU A 95 15.76 4.25 2.38
C LEU A 95 15.22 5.01 1.16
N HIS A 96 15.10 4.31 0.03
CA HIS A 96 14.43 4.84 -1.16
C HIS A 96 12.94 4.48 -1.11
N SER A 97 12.06 5.48 -1.27
CA SER A 97 10.63 5.22 -1.37
C SER A 97 10.31 4.55 -2.70
N PRO A 98 9.51 3.47 -2.73
CA PRO A 98 8.99 2.91 -3.99
C PRO A 98 8.22 3.93 -4.84
N THR A 99 7.61 4.96 -4.24
CA THR A 99 6.92 6.03 -4.98
C THR A 99 7.88 7.02 -5.67
N GLY A 100 9.19 6.94 -5.40
CA GLY A 100 10.22 7.67 -6.14
C GLY A 100 10.51 7.07 -7.53
N ASP A 101 10.12 5.82 -7.76
CA ASP A 101 10.33 5.13 -9.03
C ASP A 101 9.14 5.37 -9.99
N LEU A 102 9.46 5.80 -11.22
CA LEU A 102 8.44 6.03 -12.26
C LEU A 102 7.69 4.74 -12.62
N SER A 103 8.37 3.58 -12.57
CA SER A 103 7.75 2.29 -12.85
C SER A 103 6.64 1.95 -11.86
N VAL A 104 6.84 2.20 -10.57
CA VAL A 104 5.87 1.94 -9.50
C VAL A 104 4.68 2.88 -9.63
N THR A 105 4.94 4.18 -9.80
CA THR A 105 3.87 5.18 -9.97
C THR A 105 3.04 4.94 -11.24
N SER A 106 3.68 4.55 -12.35
CA SER A 106 2.99 4.19 -13.59
C SER A 106 2.14 2.92 -13.43
N ALA A 107 2.65 1.90 -12.73
CA ALA A 107 1.90 0.68 -12.45
C ALA A 107 0.65 0.96 -11.61
N LEU A 108 0.77 1.78 -10.57
CA LEU A 108 -0.38 2.22 -9.75
C LEU A 108 -1.40 3.01 -10.58
N ALA A 109 -0.94 3.92 -11.44
CA ALA A 109 -1.81 4.70 -12.30
C ALA A 109 -2.62 3.81 -13.27
N ILE A 110 -1.99 2.84 -13.91
CA ILE A 110 -2.66 1.86 -14.77
C ILE A 110 -3.67 1.03 -13.97
N LEU A 111 -3.27 0.58 -12.78
CA LEU A 111 -4.09 -0.25 -11.91
C LEU A 111 -5.36 0.49 -11.46
N VAL A 112 -5.25 1.77 -11.07
CA VAL A 112 -6.40 2.63 -10.75
C VAL A 112 -7.25 2.91 -11.99
N PHE A 113 -6.63 3.20 -13.13
CA PHE A 113 -7.36 3.43 -14.39
C PHE A 113 -8.23 2.23 -14.79
N LEU A 114 -7.69 1.01 -14.69
CA LEU A 114 -8.44 -0.22 -14.97
C LEU A 114 -9.53 -0.47 -13.93
N SER A 115 -9.30 -0.13 -12.65
CA SER A 115 -10.32 -0.30 -11.60
C SER A 115 -11.59 0.52 -11.88
N VAL A 116 -11.46 1.71 -12.48
CA VAL A 116 -12.62 2.54 -12.85
C VAL A 116 -13.49 1.85 -13.90
N HIS A 117 -12.89 1.13 -14.84
CA HIS A 117 -13.63 0.39 -15.88
C HIS A 117 -14.18 -0.95 -15.38
N TRP A 118 -13.61 -1.50 -14.30
CA TRP A 118 -14.07 -2.76 -13.71
C TRP A 118 -15.22 -2.55 -12.72
N PHE A 119 -15.15 -1.49 -11.92
CA PHE A 119 -16.13 -1.19 -10.88
C PHE A 119 -17.17 -0.14 -11.28
N GLY A 120 -16.93 0.64 -12.33
CA GLY A 120 -17.87 1.60 -12.92
C GLY A 120 -18.53 1.06 -14.18
#